data_AF-A0A2D8BXB6-F1
#
_entry.id   AF-A0A2D8BXB6-F1
#
_cell.length_a   1.000
_cell.length_b   1.000
_cell.length_c   1.000
_cell.angle_alpha   90.00
_cell.angle_beta   90.00
_cell.angle_gamma   90.00
#
_symmetry.space_group_name_H-M   'P 1'
#
loop_
_entity.id
_entity.type
_entity.pdbx_description
1 polymer ?
#
loop_
_entity_poly.entity_id
_entity_poly.type
_entity_poly.pdbx_seq_one_letter_code
_entity_poly.pdbx_strand_id
1 'polypeptide(L)'
;MTKLCPRGKRAAKKKFSVYPSAYANAYASKICAGKIKDPSGVKRKDFKGPKPVATGDFIDTHEVMGSAIQSDYGTNSSAKSYYKDLLK
;
A
#
# COMPACT_ATOMS: atom_id res chain seq x y z
N MET A 1 -1.85 -4.73 -15.32
CA MET A 1 -1.82 -3.27 -15.59
C MET A 1 -1.65 -2.56 -14.25
N THR A 2 -0.57 -1.80 -14.05
CA THR A 2 -0.29 -1.18 -12.75
C THR A 2 -1.34 -0.11 -12.46
N LYS A 3 -2.00 -0.19 -11.29
CA LYS A 3 -3.05 0.73 -10.82
C LYS A 3 -2.47 2.10 -10.44
N LEU A 4 -1.74 2.74 -11.35
CA LEU A 4 -1.28 4.11 -11.18
C LEU A 4 -2.48 5.06 -11.30
N CYS A 5 -2.60 6.02 -10.39
CA CYS A 5 -3.71 6.96 -10.43
C CYS A 5 -3.69 7.76 -11.74
N PRO A 6 -4.87 8.08 -12.32
CA PRO A 6 -4.97 8.83 -13.57
C PRO A 6 -4.21 10.17 -13.53
N ARG A 7 -4.27 10.86 -12.38
CA ARG A 7 -3.57 12.13 -12.14
C ARG A 7 -2.05 11.97 -12.20
N GLY A 8 -1.51 10.99 -11.49
CA GLY A 8 -0.08 10.66 -11.47
C GLY A 8 0.46 10.29 -12.84
N LYS A 9 -0.29 9.48 -13.61
CA LYS A 9 0.08 9.10 -14.98
C LYS A 9 0.14 10.30 -15.93
N ARG A 10 -0.87 11.18 -15.89
CA ARG A 10 -0.89 12.40 -16.72
C ARG A 10 0.24 13.36 -16.35
N ALA A 11 0.50 13.52 -15.07
CA ALA A 11 1.60 14.35 -14.59
C ALA A 11 2.96 13.82 -15.03
N ALA A 12 3.19 12.51 -14.94
CA ALA A 12 4.42 11.88 -15.40
C ALA A 12 4.63 12.07 -16.91
N LYS A 13 3.59 11.86 -17.73
CA LYS A 13 3.66 12.08 -19.18
C LYS A 13 3.98 13.53 -19.57
N LYS A 14 3.59 14.51 -18.77
CA LYS A 14 3.93 15.93 -18.99
C LYS A 14 5.37 16.27 -18.59
N LYS A 15 5.95 15.55 -17.62
CA LYS A 15 7.26 15.87 -17.05
C LYS A 15 8.41 15.10 -17.70
N PHE A 16 8.15 13.87 -18.14
CA PHE A 16 9.16 12.98 -18.73
C PHE A 16 8.88 12.77 -20.21
N SER A 17 9.92 12.89 -21.03
CA SER A 17 9.86 12.56 -22.46
C SER A 17 9.57 11.08 -22.68
N VAL A 18 10.11 10.20 -21.83
CA VAL A 18 9.94 8.74 -21.93
C VAL A 18 9.09 8.21 -20.77
N TYR A 19 7.93 7.62 -21.10
CA TYR A 19 7.02 6.94 -20.18
C TYR A 19 6.48 5.65 -20.84
N PRO A 20 6.54 4.48 -20.19
CA PRO A 20 6.88 4.23 -18.79
C PRO A 20 8.40 4.12 -18.55
N SER A 21 8.91 4.85 -17.57
CA SER A 21 10.27 4.68 -17.03
C SER A 21 10.19 4.48 -15.51
N ALA A 22 11.21 3.88 -14.91
CA ALA A 22 11.25 3.65 -13.46
C ALA A 22 11.06 4.96 -12.67
N TYR A 23 11.73 6.02 -13.11
CA TYR A 23 11.64 7.34 -12.49
C TYR A 23 10.26 7.98 -12.68
N ALA A 24 9.66 7.85 -13.87
CA ALA A 24 8.33 8.38 -14.13
C ALA A 24 7.23 7.63 -13.36
N ASN A 25 7.40 6.33 -13.15
CA ASN A 25 6.51 5.51 -12.33
C ASN A 25 6.61 5.91 -10.83
N ALA A 26 7.82 6.12 -10.33
CA ALA A 26 8.03 6.61 -8.96
C ALA A 26 7.42 8.02 -8.76
N TYR A 27 7.59 8.92 -9.73
CA TYR A 27 7.00 10.25 -9.71
C TYR A 27 5.47 10.20 -9.67
N ALA A 28 4.86 9.37 -10.52
CA ALA A 28 3.41 9.18 -10.52
C ALA A 28 2.90 8.67 -9.17
N SER A 29 3.56 7.69 -8.54
CA SER A 29 3.18 7.18 -7.21
C SER A 29 3.28 8.25 -6.12
N LYS A 30 4.32 9.11 -6.15
CA LYS A 30 4.47 10.24 -5.22
C LYS A 30 3.35 11.27 -5.40
N ILE A 31 2.90 11.48 -6.64
CA ILE A 31 1.72 12.31 -6.94
C ILE A 31 0.45 11.64 -6.43
N CYS A 32 0.21 10.36 -6.68
CA CYS A 32 -0.98 9.66 -6.19
C CYS A 32 -1.14 9.72 -4.67
N ALA A 33 -0.02 9.66 -3.95
CA ALA A 33 0.05 9.77 -2.49
C ALA A 33 -0.05 11.21 -1.96
N GLY A 34 -0.15 12.22 -2.83
CA GLY A 34 -0.21 13.64 -2.46
C GLY A 34 1.09 14.20 -1.88
N LYS A 35 2.23 13.48 -2.01
CA LYS A 35 3.53 13.89 -1.45
C LYS A 35 4.17 15.02 -2.26
N ILE A 36 3.91 15.07 -3.55
CA ILE A 36 4.43 16.08 -4.48
C ILE A 36 3.26 16.81 -5.16
N LYS A 37 3.45 18.10 -5.48
CA LYS A 37 2.49 18.87 -6.29
C LYS A 37 2.39 18.26 -7.67
N ASP A 38 1.19 18.07 -8.17
CA ASP A 38 1.04 17.80 -9.59
C ASP A 38 1.40 19.06 -10.40
N PRO A 39 1.59 18.96 -11.73
CA PRO A 39 1.80 20.11 -12.59
C PRO A 39 0.67 21.15 -12.57
N SER A 40 -0.48 20.84 -11.94
CA SER A 40 -1.56 21.80 -11.70
C SER A 40 -1.38 22.61 -10.41
N GLY A 41 -0.29 22.36 -9.66
CA GLY A 41 0.05 23.07 -8.43
C GLY A 41 -0.65 22.54 -7.18
N VAL A 42 -1.51 21.52 -7.30
CA VAL A 42 -2.40 21.05 -6.23
C VAL A 42 -1.82 19.80 -5.56
N LYS A 43 -1.73 19.83 -4.22
CA LYS A 43 -1.43 18.64 -3.40
C LYS A 43 -2.75 18.02 -2.94
N ARG A 44 -3.15 16.90 -3.56
CA ARG A 44 -4.29 16.09 -3.13
C ARG A 44 -3.93 14.60 -3.22
N LYS A 45 -4.44 13.80 -2.30
CA LYS A 45 -4.33 12.33 -2.38
C LYS A 45 -5.41 11.84 -3.35
N ASP A 46 -5.00 11.08 -4.36
CA ASP A 46 -5.96 10.45 -5.29
C ASP A 46 -6.51 9.16 -4.71
N PHE A 47 -5.70 8.49 -3.89
CA PHE A 47 -6.15 7.41 -3.04
C PHE A 47 -6.75 8.00 -1.76
N LYS A 48 -8.05 8.31 -1.80
CA LYS A 48 -8.85 8.38 -0.58
C LYS A 48 -8.97 6.92 -0.12
N GLY A 49 -8.24 6.54 0.93
CA GLY A 49 -8.29 5.18 1.48
C GLY A 49 -9.70 4.76 1.88
N PRO A 50 -9.90 3.55 2.41
CA PRO A 50 -11.19 3.17 2.98
C PRO A 50 -11.65 4.25 3.97
N LYS A 51 -12.97 4.51 4.00
CA LYS A 51 -13.63 5.55 4.82
C LYS A 51 -13.00 5.60 6.22
N PRO A 52 -12.89 6.78 6.86
CA PRO A 52 -12.40 6.86 8.24
C PRO A 52 -13.19 5.85 9.09
N VAL A 53 -12.48 4.89 9.67
CA VAL A 53 -13.09 3.97 10.63
C VAL A 53 -13.51 4.81 11.82
N ALA A 54 -14.79 4.72 12.21
CA ALA A 54 -15.22 5.24 13.49
C ALA A 54 -14.32 4.57 14.56
N THR A 55 -13.80 5.35 15.49
CA THR A 55 -13.10 4.88 16.69
C THR A 55 -14.00 3.88 17.41
N GLY A 56 -13.77 2.59 17.19
CA GLY A 56 -14.41 1.51 17.94
C GLY A 56 -13.62 1.25 19.23
N ASP A 57 -14.36 1.03 20.31
CA ASP A 57 -13.83 0.87 21.67
C ASP A 57 -12.81 -0.27 21.79
N PHE A 58 -11.74 -0.04 22.54
CA PHE A 58 -10.75 -1.06 22.90
C PHE A 58 -11.36 -1.99 23.96
N ILE A 59 -11.50 -3.28 23.63
CA ILE A 59 -11.77 -4.31 24.63
C ILE A 59 -10.44 -4.61 25.34
N ASP A 60 -10.38 -4.32 26.64
CA ASP A 60 -9.26 -4.66 27.51
C ASP A 60 -9.16 -6.18 27.66
N THR A 61 -8.25 -6.85 26.95
CA THR A 61 -7.91 -8.25 27.22
C THR A 61 -6.88 -8.31 28.35
N HIS A 62 -7.27 -7.92 29.55
CA HIS A 62 -6.40 -7.96 30.73
C HIS A 62 -6.28 -9.38 31.35
N GLU A 63 -6.69 -10.45 30.63
CA GLU A 63 -6.89 -11.78 31.22
C GLU A 63 -6.20 -12.97 30.52
N VAL A 64 -5.32 -12.79 29.52
CA VAL A 64 -4.48 -13.93 29.06
C VAL A 64 -3.02 -13.51 28.91
N MET A 65 -2.39 -13.33 30.06
CA MET A 65 -0.94 -13.17 30.18
C MET A 65 -0.23 -14.42 29.63
N GLY A 66 0.43 -14.26 28.47
CA GLY A 66 1.61 -15.04 28.07
C GLY A 66 1.38 -16.13 27.02
N SER A 67 1.31 -15.78 25.73
CA SER A 67 1.62 -16.74 24.66
C SER A 67 2.25 -16.08 23.44
N ALA A 68 3.15 -16.84 22.80
CA ALA A 68 4.21 -16.41 21.89
C ALA A 68 3.72 -15.73 20.59
N ILE A 69 4.64 -14.96 19.99
CA ILE A 69 4.54 -14.33 18.67
C ILE A 69 4.04 -15.34 17.62
N GLN A 70 2.72 -15.34 17.35
CA GLN A 70 2.15 -16.10 16.26
C GLN A 70 2.33 -15.26 14.99
N SER A 71 3.38 -15.58 14.26
CA SER A 71 3.65 -15.12 12.91
C SER A 71 2.49 -15.53 11.98
N ASP A 72 1.79 -14.53 11.45
CA ASP A 72 0.68 -14.70 10.52
C ASP A 72 1.16 -15.15 9.11
N TYR A 73 1.71 -16.37 8.99
CA TYR A 73 1.64 -17.14 7.74
C TYR A 73 0.35 -17.96 7.76
N GLY A 74 -0.79 -17.25 7.79
CA GLY A 74 -2.06 -17.83 8.22
C GLY A 74 -3.24 -17.71 7.28
N THR A 75 -3.13 -17.04 6.13
CA THR A 75 -4.32 -16.78 5.29
C THR A 75 -4.34 -17.48 3.93
N ASN A 76 -3.31 -18.25 3.57
CA ASN A 76 -3.37 -19.11 2.39
C ASN A 76 -2.92 -20.53 2.75
N SER A 77 -3.89 -21.43 2.90
CA SER A 77 -3.69 -22.84 3.24
C SER A 77 -2.72 -23.57 2.30
N SER A 78 -2.53 -23.09 1.06
CA SER A 78 -1.62 -23.68 0.09
C SER A 78 -0.14 -23.44 0.40
N ALA A 79 0.21 -22.37 1.14
CA ALA A 79 1.59 -22.07 1.48
C ALA A 79 2.10 -22.89 2.68
N LYS A 80 1.19 -23.41 3.51
CA LYS A 80 1.52 -24.12 4.75
C LYS A 80 2.22 -25.45 4.51
N SER A 81 1.91 -26.16 3.41
CA SER A 81 2.57 -27.42 3.08
C SER A 81 3.98 -27.22 2.53
N TYR A 82 4.17 -26.22 1.66
CA TYR A 82 5.47 -25.94 1.02
C TYR A 82 6.57 -25.62 2.05
N TYR A 83 6.28 -24.77 3.04
CA TYR A 83 7.26 -24.42 4.07
C TYR A 83 7.49 -25.53 5.11
N LYS A 84 6.58 -26.51 5.23
CA LYS A 84 6.72 -27.63 6.17
C LYS A 84 7.76 -28.65 5.72
N ASP A 85 7.93 -28.83 4.41
CA ASP A 85 8.91 -29.79 3.86
C ASP A 85 10.32 -29.21 3.72
N LEU A 86 10.47 -27.89 3.72
CA LEU A 86 11.76 -27.18 3.70
C LEU A 86 12.42 -27.04 5.08
N LEU A 87 11.68 -27.33 6.16
CA LEU A 87 12.15 -27.25 7.54
C LEU A 87 12.50 -28.64 8.13
N LYS A 88 12.80 -29.61 7.27
CA LYS A 88 13.39 -30.91 7.65
C LYS A 88 14.89 -30.88 7.47
#